data_AF-A0A0D6KN43-F1
#
_entry.id   AF-A0A0D6KN43-F1
#
_cell.length_a   1.000
_cell.length_b   1.000
_cell.length_c   1.000
_cell.angle_alpha   90.00
_cell.angle_beta   90.00
_cell.angle_gamma   90.00
#
_symmetry.space_group_name_H-M   'P 1'
#
loop_
_entity.id
_entity.type
_entity.pdbx_description
1 polymer ?
#
loop_
_entity_poly.entity_id
_entity_poly.type
_entity_poly.pdbx_seq_one_letter_code
_entity_poly.pdbx_strand_id
1 'polypeptide(L)'
;MSRPFKIEIAESEEELKKRLQTVNVGNQKDKLMMLWWIKSGQVQEQQDIGKRLAKDTSTVTRWIQKYRSGGLDELLKIKKALLCKTQN
;
A
#
# COMPACT_ATOMS: atom_id res chain seq x y z
N MET A 1 9.62 8.30 17.87
CA MET A 1 9.49 6.85 18.19
C MET A 1 9.15 6.10 16.91
N SER A 2 10.14 5.50 16.24
CA SER A 2 9.91 4.75 15.00
C SER A 2 9.34 3.38 15.36
N ARG A 3 8.02 3.18 15.15
CA ARG A 3 7.44 1.84 15.26
C ARG A 3 8.06 0.99 14.15
N PRO A 4 8.60 -0.20 14.46
CA PRO A 4 9.21 -1.04 13.44
C PRO A 4 8.19 -1.34 12.36
N PHE A 5 8.54 -0.91 11.15
CA PHE A 5 7.72 -1.06 9.97
C PHE A 5 7.83 -2.50 9.44
N LYS A 6 7.25 -3.44 10.19
CA LYS A 6 7.18 -4.85 9.78
C LYS A 6 5.80 -5.14 9.21
N ILE A 7 5.76 -5.40 7.91
CA ILE A 7 4.60 -5.92 7.20
C ILE A 7 5.06 -7.20 6.52
N GLU A 8 4.42 -8.31 6.89
CA GLU A 8 4.61 -9.57 6.21
C GLU A 8 3.69 -9.58 4.99
N ILE A 9 4.30 -9.46 3.82
CA ILE A 9 3.58 -9.57 2.55
C ILE A 9 3.55 -11.04 2.18
N ALA A 10 2.35 -11.63 2.26
CA ALA A 10 2.10 -13.03 1.93
C ALA A 10 2.34 -13.33 0.44
N GLU A 11 2.06 -12.35 -0.43
CA GLU A 11 2.22 -12.49 -1.88
C GLU A 11 3.70 -12.54 -2.29
N SER A 12 3.97 -13.25 -3.38
CA SER A 12 5.31 -13.33 -3.97
C SER A 12 5.61 -12.14 -4.88
N GLU A 13 6.89 -11.82 -5.08
CA GLU A 13 7.29 -10.74 -6.00
C GLU A 13 6.77 -10.96 -7.43
N GLU A 14 6.70 -12.21 -7.86
CA GLU A 14 6.17 -12.60 -9.17
C GLU A 14 4.67 -12.33 -9.30
N GLU A 15 3.89 -12.58 -8.25
CA GLU A 15 2.45 -12.30 -8.22
C GLU A 15 2.20 -10.79 -8.27
N LEU A 16 2.97 -10.01 -7.51
CA LEU A 16 2.91 -8.55 -7.54
C LEU A 16 3.26 -8.00 -8.93
N LYS A 17 4.30 -8.55 -9.58
CA LYS A 17 4.68 -8.17 -10.96
C LYS A 17 3.58 -8.51 -11.97
N LYS A 18 3.00 -9.70 -11.91
CA LYS A 18 1.87 -10.09 -12.79
C LYS A 18 0.70 -9.13 -12.61
N ARG A 19 0.31 -8.84 -11.36
CA ARG A 19 -0.77 -7.89 -11.05
C ARG A 19 -0.44 -6.47 -11.51
N LEU A 20 0.81 -6.00 -11.37
CA LEU A 20 1.24 -4.69 -11.89
C LEU A 20 1.08 -4.56 -13.42
N GLN A 21 1.30 -5.64 -14.16
CA GLN A 21 1.08 -5.68 -15.60
C GLN A 21 -0.40 -5.69 -15.97
N THR A 22 -1.25 -6.34 -15.16
CA THR A 22 -2.69 -6.44 -15.42
C THR A 22 -3.46 -5.17 -15.03
N VAL A 23 -3.03 -4.49 -13.96
CA VAL A 23 -3.71 -3.29 -13.48
C VAL A 23 -3.45 -2.14 -14.43
N ASN A 24 -4.52 -1.50 -14.94
CA ASN A 24 -4.42 -0.25 -15.71
C ASN A 24 -4.73 1.00 -14.90
N VAL A 25 -5.33 0.85 -13.71
CA VAL A 25 -5.71 1.97 -12.85
C VAL A 25 -4.49 2.48 -12.09
N GLY A 26 -4.05 3.71 -12.36
CA GLY A 26 -2.84 4.30 -11.73
C GLY A 26 -2.86 4.22 -10.20
N ASN A 27 -4.01 4.48 -9.58
CA ASN A 27 -4.16 4.42 -8.13
C ASN A 27 -4.03 2.99 -7.53
N GLN A 28 -4.27 1.94 -8.34
CA GLN A 28 -4.02 0.56 -7.95
C GLN A 28 -2.56 0.17 -8.22
N LYS A 29 -1.94 0.68 -9.29
CA LYS A 29 -0.50 0.51 -9.55
C LYS A 29 0.34 1.03 -8.40
N ASP A 30 0.03 2.23 -7.89
CA ASP A 30 0.76 2.84 -6.78
C ASP A 30 0.74 1.96 -5.52
N LYS A 31 -0.42 1.38 -5.20
CA LYS A 31 -0.60 0.47 -4.05
C LYS A 31 0.17 -0.83 -4.21
N LEU A 32 0.17 -1.41 -5.41
CA LEU A 32 0.94 -2.61 -5.73
C LEU A 32 2.44 -2.33 -5.70
N MET A 33 2.88 -1.18 -6.21
CA MET A 33 4.27 -0.75 -6.22
C MET A 33 4.80 -0.53 -4.79
N MET A 34 3.97 0.06 -3.93
CA MET A 34 4.24 0.12 -2.48
C MET A 34 4.49 -1.28 -1.90
N LEU A 35 3.58 -2.24 -2.11
CA LEU A 35 3.75 -3.60 -1.60
C LEU A 35 5.03 -4.26 -2.13
N TRP A 36 5.31 -4.08 -3.41
CA TRP A 36 6.52 -4.63 -4.02
C TRP A 36 7.80 -4.07 -3.38
N TRP A 37 7.89 -2.77 -3.10
CA TRP A 37 9.04 -2.18 -2.41
C TRP A 37 9.22 -2.68 -0.98
N ILE A 38 8.12 -2.89 -0.26
CA ILE A 38 8.14 -3.43 1.11
C ILE A 38 8.62 -4.88 1.08
N LYS A 39 8.12 -5.70 0.15
CA LYS A 39 8.51 -7.11 -0.02
C LYS A 39 9.99 -7.23 -0.42
N SER A 40 10.41 -6.40 -1.36
CA SER A 40 11.80 -6.35 -1.86
C SER A 40 12.77 -5.71 -0.85
N GLY A 41 12.27 -5.15 0.26
CA GLY A 41 13.09 -4.48 1.28
C GLY A 41 13.71 -3.16 0.81
N GLN A 42 13.27 -2.62 -0.33
CA GLN A 42 13.79 -1.37 -0.88
C GLN A 42 13.41 -0.14 -0.06
N VAL A 43 12.37 -0.26 0.77
CA VAL A 43 11.88 0.84 1.59
C VAL A 43 11.70 0.36 3.03
N GLN A 44 12.33 1.09 3.94
CA GLN A 44 12.25 0.84 5.39
C GLN A 44 11.23 1.75 6.07
N GLU A 45 10.86 2.88 5.45
CA GLU A 45 9.96 3.87 6.04
C GLU A 45 8.77 4.25 5.13
N GLN A 46 7.59 4.41 5.74
CA GLN A 46 6.37 4.86 5.03
C GLN A 46 6.55 6.23 4.35
N GLN A 47 7.39 7.09 4.92
CA GLN A 47 7.66 8.43 4.40
C GLN A 47 8.37 8.37 3.06
N ASP A 48 9.30 7.44 2.87
CA ASP A 48 10.02 7.26 1.61
C ASP A 48 9.10 6.78 0.50
N ILE A 49 8.15 5.89 0.82
CA ILE A 49 7.11 5.47 -0.11
C ILE A 49 6.28 6.67 -0.55
N GLY A 50 5.84 7.49 0.41
CA GLY A 50 5.05 8.70 0.13
C GLY A 50 5.80 9.67 -0.78
N LYS A 51 7.07 9.96 -0.48
CA LYS A 51 7.94 10.81 -1.30
C LYS A 51 8.10 10.26 -2.72
N ARG A 52 8.35 8.96 -2.88
CA ARG A 52 8.53 8.32 -4.21
C ARG A 52 7.24 8.32 -5.04
N LEU A 53 6.09 8.13 -4.42
CA LEU A 53 4.78 8.12 -5.09
C LEU A 53 4.16 9.52 -5.22
N ALA A 54 4.84 10.56 -4.72
CA ALA A 54 4.27 11.91 -4.55
C ALA A 54 2.90 11.87 -3.83
N LYS A 55 2.79 11.04 -2.78
CA LYS A 55 1.61 10.89 -1.93
C LYS A 55 1.93 11.25 -0.49
N ASP A 56 0.92 11.73 0.22
CA ASP A 56 1.03 11.94 1.66
C ASP A 56 1.31 10.64 2.42
N THR A 57 2.15 10.73 3.45
CA THR A 57 2.43 9.62 4.36
C THR A 57 1.15 9.05 4.96
N SER A 58 0.16 9.89 5.27
CA SER A 58 -1.16 9.48 5.77
C SER A 58 -1.91 8.56 4.80
N THR A 59 -1.77 8.79 3.49
CA THR A 59 -2.34 7.95 2.44
C THR A 59 -1.66 6.58 2.44
N VAL A 60 -0.34 6.54 2.53
CA VAL A 60 0.46 5.31 2.64
C VAL A 60 0.08 4.53 3.90
N THR A 61 0.02 5.18 5.06
CA THR A 61 -0.40 4.55 6.33
C THR A 61 -1.80 3.93 6.19
N ARG A 62 -2.73 4.62 5.53
CA ARG A 62 -4.09 4.10 5.30
C ARG A 62 -4.10 2.88 4.39
N TRP A 63 -3.30 2.87 3.33
CA TRP A 63 -3.15 1.71 2.45
C TRP A 63 -2.65 0.49 3.22
N ILE A 64 -1.70 0.70 4.12
CA ILE A 64 -1.10 -0.34 4.94
C ILE A 64 -2.10 -0.91 5.94
N GLN A 65 -2.88 -0.04 6.61
CA GLN A 65 -3.96 -0.50 7.50
C GLN A 65 -5.02 -1.31 6.75
N LYS A 66 -5.36 -0.91 5.51
CA LYS A 66 -6.26 -1.68 4.65
C LYS A 66 -5.69 -3.05 4.31
N TYR A 67 -4.42 -3.09 3.93
CA TYR A 67 -3.75 -4.35 3.64
C TYR A 67 -3.72 -5.27 4.86
N ARG A 68 -3.50 -4.74 6.07
CA ARG A 68 -3.56 -5.53 7.31
C ARG A 68 -4.94 -6.06 7.65
N SER A 69 -6.01 -5.37 7.26
CA SER A 69 -7.38 -5.75 7.62
C SER A 69 -8.03 -6.72 6.64
N GLY A 70 -7.69 -6.65 5.35
CA GLY A 70 -8.29 -7.53 4.33
C GLY A 70 -7.38 -7.86 3.15
N GLY A 71 -6.06 -7.75 3.36
CA GLY A 71 -5.06 -8.15 2.38
C GLY A 71 -5.08 -7.31 1.10
N LEU A 72 -4.64 -7.94 0.02
CA LEU A 72 -4.47 -7.30 -1.27
C LEU A 72 -5.82 -6.97 -1.93
N ASP A 73 -6.85 -7.80 -1.74
CA ASP A 73 -8.19 -7.55 -2.26
C ASP A 73 -8.83 -6.30 -1.65
N GLU A 74 -8.72 -6.11 -0.34
CA GLU A 74 -9.21 -4.90 0.37
C GLU A 74 -8.43 -3.65 -0.03
N LEU A 75 -7.13 -3.79 -0.28
CA LEU A 75 -6.26 -2.71 -0.74
C LEU A 75 -6.64 -2.24 -2.15
N LEU A 76 -6.86 -3.19 -3.07
CA LEU A 76 -7.27 -2.92 -4.45
C LEU A 76 -8.74 -2.53 -4.58
N LYS A 77 -9.57 -2.84 -3.57
CA LYS A 77 -10.96 -2.41 -3.50
C LYS A 77 -11.04 -0.89 -3.52
N ILE A 78 -11.51 -0.37 -4.66
CA ILE A 78 -11.87 1.04 -4.80
C ILE A 78 -13.17 1.23 -4.03
N LYS A 79 -13.07 1.52 -2.72
CA LYS A 79 -14.24 2.03 -2.01
C LYS A 79 -14.54 3.40 -2.63
N LYS A 80 -15.69 3.49 -3.32
CA LYS A 80 -16.43 4.76 -3.46
C LYS A 80 -16.48 5.34 -2.05
N ALA A 81 -15.80 6.47 -1.84
CA ALA A 81 -15.66 7.05 -0.52
C ALA A 81 -17.05 7.44 0.00
N LEU A 82 -17.64 6.60 0.86
CA LEU A 82 -18.58 7.09 1.85
C LEU A 82 -17.72 7.66 2.98
N LEU A 83 -17.49 8.97 2.87
CA LEU A 83 -17.03 9.83 3.95
C LEU A 83 -17.85 9.55 5.22
N CYS A 84 -17.19 9.16 6.32
CA CYS A 84 -17.51 9.67 7.65
C CYS A 84 -16.54 9.11 8.70
N LYS A 85 -16.07 10.02 9.57
CA LYS A 85 -15.76 9.82 11.00
C LYS A 85 -14.45 9.07 11.32
N THR A 86 -13.58 9.47 12.23
CA THR A 86 -13.49 10.58 13.21
C THR A 86 -12.01 10.62 13.62
N GLN A 87 -11.37 11.78 13.67
CA GLN A 87 -10.13 11.97 14.44
C GLN A 87 -10.56 12.53 15.80
N ASN A 88 -10.30 11.76 16.86
CA ASN A 88 -10.29 12.26 18.24
C ASN A 88 -8.93 12.88 18.53
#